data_AF-A0A059D804-F1
#
_entry.id   AF-A0A059D804-F1
#
_cell.length_a   1.000
_cell.length_b   1.000
_cell.length_c   1.000
_cell.angle_alpha   90.00
_cell.angle_beta   90.00
_cell.angle_gamma   90.00
#
_symmetry.space_group_name_H-M   'P 1'
#
loop_
_entity.id
_entity.type
_entity.pdbx_description
1 polymer ?
#
loop_
_entity_poly.entity_id
_entity_poly.type
_entity_poly.pdbx_seq_one_letter_code
_entity_poly.pdbx_strand_id
1 'polypeptide(L)'
;MAVALYDLGSAAGLKKLDEHLLTRSYITGYQASKDDITVHEALPGPPSSEFINVSRWYNHIEALLRISGVSAEGCGVIIEGLLQSLRRQWQRPL
;
A
#
# COMPACT_ATOMS: atom_id res chain seq x y z
N MET A 1 4.44 -12.90 -7.02
CA MET A 1 3.05 -12.94 -7.50
C MET A 1 2.42 -11.61 -7.16
N ALA A 2 1.81 -10.93 -8.12
CA ALA A 2 1.15 -9.64 -7.90
C ALA A 2 -0.02 -9.79 -6.93
N VAL A 3 -0.22 -8.81 -6.05
CA VAL A 3 -1.34 -8.78 -5.10
C VAL A 3 -2.45 -7.91 -5.67
N ALA A 4 -3.69 -8.40 -5.63
CA ALA A 4 -4.88 -7.63 -5.99
C ALA A 4 -5.58 -7.16 -4.70
N LEU A 5 -5.67 -5.85 -4.54
CA LEU A 5 -6.40 -5.18 -3.47
C LEU A 5 -7.58 -4.43 -4.09
N TYR A 6 -8.64 -4.24 -3.32
CA TYR A 6 -9.86 -3.60 -3.81
C TYR A 6 -10.35 -2.55 -2.83
N ASP A 7 -10.79 -1.42 -3.37
CA ASP A 7 -11.51 -0.35 -2.67
C ASP A 7 -10.95 0.00 -1.28
N LEU A 8 -9.70 0.48 -1.25
CA LEU A 8 -8.98 0.85 -0.03
C LEU A 8 -9.57 2.07 0.70
N GLY A 9 -10.55 2.75 0.10
CA GLY A 9 -11.33 3.80 0.76
C GLY A 9 -12.49 3.27 1.59
N SER A 10 -12.84 1.99 1.46
CA SER A 10 -13.94 1.36 2.19
C SER A 10 -13.46 0.52 3.37
N ALA A 11 -14.32 0.35 4.38
CA ALA A 11 -14.04 -0.55 5.50
C ALA A 11 -13.83 -2.01 5.06
N ALA A 12 -14.50 -2.45 3.99
CA ALA A 12 -14.36 -3.80 3.46
C ALA A 12 -12.98 -4.01 2.79
N GLY A 13 -12.50 -3.04 2.03
CA GLY A 13 -11.15 -3.06 1.43
C GLY A 13 -10.05 -2.97 2.49
N LEU A 14 -10.23 -2.10 3.49
CA LEU A 14 -9.30 -1.99 4.62
C LEU A 14 -9.22 -3.30 5.42
N LYS A 15 -10.35 -3.96 5.68
CA LYS A 15 -10.36 -5.28 6.34
C LYS A 15 -9.53 -6.32 5.58
N LYS A 16 -9.59 -6.29 4.25
CA LYS A 16 -8.85 -7.24 3.40
C LYS A 16 -7.36 -6.96 3.37
N LEU A 17 -6.99 -5.68 3.34
CA LEU A 17 -5.61 -5.28 3.53
C LEU A 17 -5.09 -5.68 4.92
N ASP A 18 -5.90 -5.54 5.96
CA ASP A 18 -5.57 -5.96 7.33
C ASP A 18 -5.30 -7.46 7.42
N GLU A 19 -6.22 -8.29 6.87
CA GLU A 19 -6.07 -9.74 6.78
C GLU A 19 -4.81 -10.16 6.01
N HIS A 20 -4.45 -9.45 4.94
CA HIS A 20 -3.23 -9.69 4.17
C HIS A 20 -1.96 -9.37 4.99
N LEU A 21 -1.96 -8.24 5.70
CA LEU A 21 -0.86 -7.77 6.53
C LEU A 21 -0.73 -8.50 7.88
N LEU A 22 -1.72 -9.30 8.26
CA LEU A 22 -1.64 -10.15 9.45
C LEU A 22 -0.43 -11.10 9.39
N THR A 23 -0.14 -11.64 8.20
CA THR A 23 0.96 -12.59 7.98
C THR A 23 2.19 -11.98 7.32
N ARG A 24 2.16 -10.66 7.07
CA ARG A 24 3.14 -9.97 6.23
C ARG A 24 3.52 -8.61 6.79
N SER A 25 4.80 -8.26 6.68
CA SER A 25 5.28 -6.93 7.09
C SER A 25 5.20 -5.90 5.97
N TYR A 26 5.08 -6.33 4.72
CA TYR A 26 5.06 -5.52 3.50
C TYR A 26 4.02 -6.05 2.52
N ILE A 27 3.61 -5.24 1.54
CA ILE A 27 2.65 -5.64 0.50
C ILE A 27 3.21 -6.81 -0.31
N THR A 28 4.48 -6.72 -0.70
CA THR A 28 5.22 -7.78 -1.38
C THR A 28 6.63 -7.92 -0.82
N GLY A 29 7.21 -9.13 -0.94
CA GLY A 29 8.56 -9.42 -0.46
C GLY A 29 8.73 -9.32 1.06
N TYR A 30 9.98 -9.08 1.46
CA TYR A 30 10.41 -9.01 2.88
C TYR A 30 11.05 -7.67 3.25
N GLN A 31 11.00 -6.69 2.34
CA GLN A 31 11.53 -5.35 2.54
C GLN A 31 10.56 -4.34 1.90
N ALA A 32 10.60 -3.09 2.37
CA ALA A 32 9.78 -2.03 1.81
C ALA A 32 10.07 -1.87 0.31
N SER A 33 9.01 -1.79 -0.48
CA SER A 33 9.07 -1.74 -1.94
C SER A 33 8.13 -0.70 -2.53
N LYS A 34 8.23 -0.44 -3.84
CA LYS A 34 7.29 0.44 -4.56
C LYS A 34 5.82 0.02 -4.44
N ASP A 35 5.54 -1.27 -4.20
CA ASP A 35 4.17 -1.73 -3.95
C ASP A 35 3.63 -1.16 -2.64
N ASP A 36 4.47 -1.06 -1.59
CA ASP A 36 4.09 -0.46 -0.32
C ASP A 36 3.77 1.03 -0.47
N ILE A 37 4.59 1.76 -1.22
CA ILE A 37 4.36 3.18 -1.52
C ILE A 37 3.02 3.36 -2.25
N THR A 38 2.78 2.54 -3.26
CA THR A 38 1.56 2.61 -4.08
C THR A 38 0.30 2.37 -3.24
N VAL A 39 0.30 1.36 -2.37
CA VAL A 39 -0.83 1.10 -1.47
C VAL A 39 -0.97 2.19 -0.42
N HIS A 40 0.14 2.72 0.08
CA HIS A 40 0.15 3.78 1.09
C HIS A 40 -0.44 5.07 0.54
N GLU A 41 -0.05 5.49 -0.67
CA GLU A 41 -0.59 6.67 -1.36
C GLU A 41 -2.07 6.52 -1.75
N ALA A 42 -2.54 5.29 -1.93
CA ALA A 42 -3.95 5.02 -2.23
C ALA A 42 -4.86 5.18 -0.99
N LEU A 43 -4.30 5.20 0.22
CA LEU A 43 -5.06 5.45 1.43
C LEU A 43 -5.27 6.96 1.62
N PRO A 44 -6.48 7.42 1.98
CA PRO A 44 -6.78 8.85 2.16
C PRO A 44 -6.12 9.45 3.41
N GLY A 45 -5.58 8.61 4.31
CA GLY A 45 -4.93 9.03 5.54
C GLY A 45 -4.73 7.87 6.51
N PRO A 46 -4.35 8.16 7.77
CA PRO A 46 -4.08 7.14 8.77
C PRO A 46 -5.30 6.24 9.01
N PRO A 47 -5.15 4.91 8.92
CA PRO A 47 -6.25 3.98 9.14
C PRO A 47 -6.66 3.94 10.62
N SER A 48 -7.95 3.70 10.85
CA SER A 48 -8.54 3.49 12.19
C SER A 48 -7.81 2.41 12.97
N SER A 49 -7.71 2.57 14.30
CA SER A 49 -7.02 1.63 15.19
C SER A 49 -7.67 0.24 15.26
N GLU A 50 -8.88 0.08 14.69
CA GLU A 50 -9.53 -1.21 14.51
C GLU A 50 -8.80 -2.12 13.50
N PHE A 51 -8.06 -1.54 12.55
CA PHE A 51 -7.27 -2.24 11.53
C PHE A 51 -5.80 -2.29 11.96
N ILE A 52 -5.53 -3.03 13.03
CA ILE A 52 -4.23 -3.04 13.73
C ILE A 52 -3.06 -3.34 12.79
N ASN A 53 -3.21 -4.28 11.87
CA ASN A 53 -2.13 -4.69 10.96
C ASN A 53 -1.86 -3.62 9.91
N VAL A 54 -2.92 -2.96 9.40
CA VAL A 54 -2.81 -1.83 8.49
C VAL A 54 -2.20 -0.62 9.20
N SER A 55 -2.65 -0.27 10.42
CA SER A 55 -2.09 0.85 11.18
C SER A 55 -0.61 0.67 11.49
N ARG A 56 -0.20 -0.54 11.90
CA ARG A 56 1.22 -0.88 12.10
C ARG A 56 2.02 -0.68 10.83
N TRP A 57 1.56 -1.23 9.71
CA TRP A 57 2.24 -1.14 8.42
C TRP A 57 2.30 0.32 7.92
N TYR A 58 1.19 1.06 7.96
CA TYR A 58 1.12 2.46 7.53
C TYR A 58 2.15 3.32 8.26
N ASN A 59 2.17 3.26 9.59
CA ASN A 59 3.12 4.03 10.40
C ASN A 59 4.58 3.65 10.10
N HIS A 60 4.85 2.37 9.81
CA HIS A 60 6.18 1.90 9.45
C HIS A 60 6.62 2.45 8.08
N ILE A 61 5.76 2.39 7.07
CA ILE A 61 6.05 2.94 5.74
C ILE A 61 6.24 4.46 5.80
N GLU A 62 5.37 5.17 6.52
CA GLU A 62 5.47 6.63 6.73
C GLU A 62 6.82 7.01 7.37
N ALA A 63 7.27 6.26 8.37
CA ALA A 63 8.58 6.48 9.00
C ALA A 63 9.76 6.24 8.03
N LEU A 64 9.68 5.18 7.21
CA LEU A 64 10.70 4.88 6.20
C LEU A 64 10.77 5.96 5.11
N LEU A 65 9.62 6.47 4.65
CA LEU A 65 9.56 7.56 3.68
C LEU A 65 10.19 8.84 4.23
N ARG A 66 10.03 9.11 5.53
CA ARG A 66 10.63 10.29 6.18
C ARG A 66 12.14 10.19 6.39
N ILE A 67 12.67 8.99 6.69
CA ILE A 67 14.04 8.83 7.20
C ILE A 67 15.01 8.28 6.15
N SER A 68 14.55 7.38 5.28
CA SER A 68 15.45 6.51 4.50
C SER A 68 15.11 6.45 3.00
N GLY A 69 13.87 6.76 2.63
CA GLY A 69 13.33 6.49 1.30
C GLY A 69 13.19 4.98 1.03
N VAL A 70 12.31 4.63 0.08
CA VAL A 70 12.09 3.24 -0.35
C VAL A 70 12.56 3.11 -1.79
N SER A 71 13.61 2.31 -2.02
CA SER A 71 14.26 2.17 -3.35
C SER A 71 14.01 0.80 -4.00
N ALA A 72 13.49 -0.18 -3.25
CA ALA A 72 13.32 -1.54 -3.78
C ALA A 72 12.17 -1.64 -4.79
N GLU A 73 12.43 -2.37 -5.87
CA GLU A 73 11.41 -2.73 -6.86
C GLU A 73 10.38 -3.70 -6.26
N GLY A 74 9.09 -3.43 -6.51
CA GLY A 74 7.98 -4.29 -6.10
C GLY A 74 7.70 -5.40 -7.12
N CYS A 75 6.81 -6.32 -6.76
CA CYS A 75 6.28 -7.35 -7.69
C CYS A 75 5.12 -6.83 -8.55
N GLY A 76 4.62 -5.62 -8.29
CA GLY A 76 3.42 -5.07 -8.88
C GLY A 76 2.19 -5.33 -8.01
N VAL A 77 1.43 -4.26 -7.75
CA VAL A 77 0.15 -4.30 -7.03
C VAL A 77 -0.97 -3.74 -7.92
N ILE A 78 -2.13 -4.39 -7.89
CA ILE A 78 -3.34 -3.93 -8.59
C ILE A 78 -4.33 -3.46 -7.53
N ILE A 79 -4.75 -2.20 -7.62
CA ILE A 79 -5.77 -1.61 -6.74
C ILE A 79 -7.03 -1.35 -7.58
N GLU A 80 -7.98 -2.27 -7.52
CA GLU A 80 -9.25 -2.17 -8.24
C GLU A 80 -10.19 -1.18 -7.51
N GLY A 81 -10.83 -0.29 -8.25
CA GLY A 81 -11.76 0.73 -7.72
C GLY A 81 -11.20 2.17 -7.65
N LEU A 82 -9.87 2.35 -7.65
CA LEU A 82 -9.23 3.68 -7.66
C LEU A 82 -8.75 4.11 -9.06
N LEU A 83 -9.38 3.56 -10.10
CA LEU A 83 -8.84 3.46 -11.46
C LEU A 83 -8.98 4.70 -12.37
N GLN A 84 -9.11 5.91 -11.84
CA GLN A 84 -9.04 7.12 -12.68
C GLN A 84 -7.92 8.11 -12.33
N SER A 85 -7.36 8.08 -11.12
CA SER A 85 -6.41 9.13 -10.68
C SER A 85 -4.94 8.71 -10.84
N LEU A 86 -4.54 7.55 -10.30
CA LEU A 86 -3.11 7.23 -10.15
C LEU A 86 -2.43 6.68 -11.42
N ARG A 87 -3.20 6.15 -12.39
CA ARG A 87 -2.64 5.71 -13.69
C ARG A 87 -2.04 6.87 -14.50
N ARG A 88 -2.40 8.12 -14.21
CA ARG A 88 -1.89 9.30 -14.93
C ARG A 88 -0.51 9.77 -14.50
N GLN A 89 -0.02 9.39 -13.30
CA GLN A 89 1.21 9.97 -12.76
C GLN A 89 2.50 9.22 -13.15
N TRP A 90 2.43 7.98 -13.63
CA TRP A 90 3.62 7.18 -13.98
C TRP A 90 3.75 6.85 -15.48
N GLN A 91 3.05 7.57 -16.37
CA GLN A 91 3.02 7.27 -17.81
C GLN A 91 3.51 8.41 -18.72
N ARG A 92 4.48 9.21 -18.24
CA ARG A 92 5.26 10.10 -19.12
C ARG A 92 6.61 9.44 -19.46
N PRO A 93 6.88 9.11 -20.74
CA PRO A 93 8.26 8.92 -21.17
C PRO A 93 8.96 10.29 -21.24
N LEU A 94 10.29 10.27 -21.14
CA LEU A 94 11.21 11.41 -21.17
C LEU A 94 10.89 12.43 -22.28
#